data_AF-A0A519Y2Z5-F1
#
_entry.id   AF-A0A519Y2Z5-F1
#
_cell.length_a   1.000
_cell.length_b   1.000
_cell.length_c   1.000
_cell.angle_alpha   90.00
_cell.angle_beta   90.00
_cell.angle_gamma   90.00
#
_symmetry.space_group_name_H-M   'P 1'
#
loop_
_entity.id
_entity.type
_entity.pdbx_description
1 polymer ?
#
loop_
_entity_poly.entity_id
_entity_poly.type
_entity_poly.pdbx_seq_one_letter_code
_entity_poly.pdbx_strand_id
1 'polypeptide(L)' 'KELMKFAIEEKKATKVDVNEQNEQAVGFYKHLGFVIMERFENDDAGKPYPILAMELAK' A
#
# COMPACT_ATOMS: atom_id res chain seq x y z
N LYS A 1 -1.28 0.71 15.87
CA LYS A 1 -0.53 1.67 15.03
C LYS A 1 0.98 1.65 15.28
N GLU A 2 1.47 1.09 16.38
CA GLU A 2 2.91 1.07 16.72
C GLU A 2 3.81 0.42 15.65
N LEU A 3 3.37 -0.70 15.06
CA LEU A 3 4.11 -1.36 13.99
C LEU A 3 4.28 -0.47 12.75
N MET A 4 3.25 0.30 12.38
CA MET A 4 3.34 1.24 11.25
C MET A 4 4.28 2.39 11.56
N LYS A 5 4.23 2.92 12.78
CA LYS A 5 5.15 3.97 13.23
C LYS A 5 6.59 3.49 13.12
N PHE A 6 6.89 2.31 13.65
CA PHE A 6 8.21 1.68 13.55
C PHE A 6 8.62 1.45 12.08
N ALA A 7 7.74 0.91 11.25
CA ALA A 7 8.03 0.66 9.84
C ALA A 7 8.39 1.94 9.08
N ILE A 8 7.66 3.04 9.32
CA ILE A 8 7.87 4.32 8.64
C ILE A 8 9.09 5.05 9.21
N GLU A 9 9.15 5.21 10.54
CA GLU A 9 10.14 6.06 11.18
C GLU A 9 11.51 5.38 11.27
N GLU A 10 11.56 4.12 11.68
CA GLU A 10 12.81 3.39 11.93
C GLU A 10 13.28 2.62 10.70
N LYS A 11 12.35 2.06 9.92
CA LYS A 11 12.69 1.22 8.75
C LYS A 11 12.55 1.93 7.41
N LYS A 12 12.03 3.18 7.39
CA LYS A 12 11.79 3.96 6.18
C LYS A 12 10.94 3.23 5.14
N ALA A 13 10.10 2.29 5.58
CA ALA A 13 9.15 1.57 4.74
C ALA A 13 8.00 2.50 4.36
N THR A 14 8.19 3.19 3.23
CA THR A 14 7.29 4.26 2.73
C THR A 14 6.54 3.85 1.48
N LYS A 15 6.77 2.63 0.97
CA LYS A 15 6.09 2.05 -0.18
C LYS A 15 5.41 0.74 0.21
N VAL A 16 4.26 0.49 -0.38
CA VAL A 16 3.49 -0.74 -0.16
C VAL A 16 2.70 -1.09 -1.40
N ASP A 17 2.66 -2.38 -1.71
CA ASP A 17 1.75 -2.95 -2.68
C ASP A 17 0.56 -3.56 -1.94
N VAL A 18 -0.65 -3.22 -2.36
CA VAL A 18 -1.89 -3.70 -1.75
C VAL A 18 -2.85 -4.18 -2.82
N ASN A 19 -3.52 -5.30 -2.58
CA ASN A 19 -4.59 -5.75 -3.46
C ASN A 19 -5.74 -4.73 -3.42
N GLU A 20 -6.13 -4.21 -4.58
CA GLU A 20 -7.17 -3.19 -4.74
C GLU A 20 -8.52 -3.63 -4.14
N GLN A 21 -8.83 -4.92 -4.24
CA GLN A 21 -10.08 -5.50 -3.76
C GLN A 21 -10.15 -5.53 -2.23
N ASN A 22 -9.01 -5.40 -1.54
CA ASN A 22 -8.99 -5.23 -0.09
C ASN A 22 -9.25 -3.75 0.29
N GLU A 23 -10.49 -3.32 0.12
CA GLU A 23 -10.90 -1.93 0.36
C GLU A 23 -10.58 -1.45 1.78
N GLN A 24 -10.60 -2.34 2.78
CA GLN A 24 -10.24 -2.02 4.16
C GLN A 24 -8.75 -1.67 4.29
N ALA A 25 -7.86 -2.46 3.69
CA ALA A 25 -6.43 -2.17 3.69
C ALA A 25 -6.12 -0.90 2.89
N VAL A 26 -6.74 -0.72 1.73
CA VAL A 26 -6.61 0.52 0.93
C VAL A 26 -7.02 1.74 1.75
N GLY A 27 -8.17 1.67 2.43
CA GLY A 27 -8.64 2.74 3.33
C GLY A 27 -7.69 2.99 4.50
N PHE A 28 -7.14 1.92 5.08
CA PHE A 28 -6.15 2.01 6.16
C PHE A 28 -4.90 2.77 5.72
N TYR A 29 -4.30 2.43 4.58
CA TYR A 29 -3.11 3.12 4.07
C TYR A 29 -3.40 4.57 3.65
N LYS A 30 -4.55 4.83 3.02
CA LYS A 30 -4.99 6.21 2.72
C LYS A 30 -5.10 7.06 3.99
N HIS A 31 -5.67 6.52 5.07
CA HIS A 31 -5.77 7.22 6.36
C HIS A 31 -4.39 7.47 7.00
N LEU A 32 -3.38 6.67 6.67
CA LEU A 32 -2.00 6.89 7.10
C LEU A 32 -1.23 7.88 6.20
N GLY A 33 -1.85 8.43 5.16
CA GLY A 33 -1.23 9.40 4.25
C GLY A 33 -0.59 8.79 2.99
N PHE A 34 -0.80 7.50 2.73
CA PHE A 34 -0.35 6.88 1.49
C PHE A 34 -1.26 7.27 0.32
N VAL A 35 -0.65 7.50 -0.83
CA VAL A 35 -1.32 7.81 -2.09
C VAL A 35 -1.04 6.72 -3.12
N ILE A 36 -1.99 6.50 -4.04
CA ILE A 36 -1.85 5.52 -5.11
C ILE A 36 -0.91 6.13 -6.17
N MET A 37 0.13 5.39 -6.52
CA MET A 37 1.10 5.78 -7.54
C MET A 37 0.83 5.07 -8.86
N GLU A 38 0.49 3.79 -8.80
CA GLU A 38 0.26 2.94 -9.97
C GLU A 38 -0.74 1.84 -9.66
N ARG A 39 -1.38 1.31 -10.70
CA ARG A 39 -2.30 0.17 -10.63
C ARG A 39 -1.88 -0.88 -11.66
N PHE A 40 -1.78 -2.12 -11.20
CA PHE A 40 -1.53 -3.29 -12.03
C PHE A 40 -2.80 -4.14 -12.10
N GLU A 41 -3.15 -4.63 -13.29
CA GLU A 41 -4.34 -5.47 -13.47
C GLU A 41 -4.18 -6.86 -12.85
N ASN A 42 -2.95 -7.37 -12.84
CA ASN A 42 -2.62 -8.70 -12.33
C ASN A 42 -1.57 -8.60 -11.21
N ASP A 43 -1.52 -9.63 -10.36
CA ASP A 43 -0.47 -9.78 -9.35
C ASP A 43 0.85 -10.30 -9.97
N ASP A 44 1.90 -10.41 -9.15
CA ASP A 44 3.22 -10.90 -9.56
C ASP A 44 3.21 -12.34 -10.10
N ALA A 45 2.15 -13.12 -9.82
CA ALA A 45 1.95 -14.47 -10.32
C ALA A 45 1.10 -14.50 -11.60
N GLY A 46 0.70 -13.35 -12.14
CA GLY A 46 -0.15 -13.22 -13.33
C GLY A 46 -1.63 -13.51 -13.09
N LYS A 47 -2.08 -13.56 -11.84
CA LYS A 47 -3.50 -13.78 -11.50
C LYS A 47 -4.26 -12.46 -11.58
N PRO A 48 -5.57 -12.49 -11.88
CA PRO A 48 -6.40 -11.29 -12.02
C PRO A 48 -6.79 -10.70 -10.65
N TYR A 49 -5.78 -10.36 -9.86
CA TYR A 49 -5.88 -9.71 -8.57
C TYR A 49 -5.20 -8.35 -8.67
N PRO A 50 -5.96 -7.28 -8.94
CA PRO A 50 -5.36 -5.99 -9.19
C PRO A 50 -4.58 -5.50 -7.97
N ILE A 51 -3.39 -4.95 -8.21
CA ILE A 51 -2.49 -4.43 -7.18
C ILE A 51 -2.38 -2.91 -7.32
N LEU A 52 -2.42 -2.20 -6.21
CA LEU A 52 -2.09 -0.79 -6.11
C LEU A 52 -0.71 -0.66 -5.49
N ALA A 53 0.22 -0.04 -6.21
CA ALA A 53 1.43 0.48 -5.62
C ALA A 53 1.12 1.82 -4.96
N MET A 54 1.39 1.94 -3.67
CA MET A 54 1.13 3.13 -2.87
C MET A 54 2.41 3.64 -2.20
N GLU A 55 2.52 4.95 -2.06
CA GLU A 55 3.66 5.61 -1.40
C GLU A 55 3.16 6.64 -0.38
N LEU A 56 3.84 6.73 0.77
CA LEU A 56 3.56 7.73 1.80
C LEU A 56 3.88 9.12 1.24
N ALA A 57 2.86 9.97 1.11
CA ALA A 57 3.06 11.36 0.70
C ALA A 57 3.90 12.09 1.76
N LYS A 58 4.88 12.88 1.31
CA LYS A 58 5.73 13.70 2.19
C LYS A 58 4.98 14.89 2.75
#